data_AF-W4GW64-F1
#
_entry.id   AF-W4GW64-F1
#
_cell.length_a   1.000
_cell.length_b   1.000
_cell.length_c   1.000
_cell.angle_alpha   90.00
_cell.angle_beta   90.00
_cell.angle_gamma   90.00
#
_symmetry.space_group_name_H-M   'P 1'
#
loop_
_entity.id
_entity.type
_entity.pdbx_description
1 polymer ?
#
loop_
_entity_poly.entity_id
_entity_poly.type
_entity_poly.pdbx_seq_one_letter_code
_entity_poly.pdbx_strand_id
1 'polypeptide(L)'
;MSTRAAAKPTAVLDALDPKEVATQYLQANKLNEVFRELCTLVLHRRPANPREFLIEQLEAMRSARENRNATSFFNETDLGTMFTMFDVTNQGTISIAQYDQGLKCLGIERPTLRLPESIHRVDRTLFVRSMTQELKNNSYL
;
A
#
# COMPACT_ATOMS: atom_id res chain seq x y z
N MET A 1 36.11 -19.72 28.64
CA MET A 1 36.23 -19.03 27.34
C MET A 1 36.15 -20.09 26.24
N SER A 2 34.94 -20.40 25.75
CA SER A 2 34.78 -21.21 24.54
C SER A 2 33.69 -20.56 23.71
N THR A 3 34.10 -20.01 22.58
CA THR A 3 33.31 -19.21 21.67
C THR A 3 32.31 -20.10 20.93
N ARG A 4 31.02 -19.91 21.23
CA ARG A 4 29.90 -20.46 20.46
C ARG A 4 29.90 -19.81 19.08
N ALA A 5 30.50 -20.49 18.10
CA ALA A 5 30.37 -20.12 16.69
C ALA A 5 28.89 -20.14 16.31
N ALA A 6 28.36 -18.99 15.93
CA ALA A 6 27.01 -18.87 15.39
C ALA A 6 26.92 -19.68 14.09
N ALA A 7 26.08 -20.72 14.10
CA ALA A 7 25.81 -21.53 12.92
C ALA A 7 25.22 -20.65 11.81
N LYS A 8 25.73 -20.80 10.59
CA LYS A 8 25.27 -20.10 9.39
C LYS A 8 23.75 -20.32 9.19
N PRO A 9 23.00 -19.30 8.72
CA PRO A 9 21.57 -19.41 8.42
C PRO A 9 21.25 -20.37 7.25
N THR A 10 22.26 -20.94 6.59
CA THR A 10 22.12 -21.91 5.49
C THR A 10 21.56 -23.26 5.93
N ALA A 11 21.82 -23.70 7.17
CA ALA A 11 21.47 -25.06 7.62
C ALA A 11 19.96 -25.28 7.84
N VAL A 12 19.14 -24.23 7.87
CA VAL A 12 17.69 -24.34 8.14
C VAL A 12 16.89 -24.58 6.86
N LEU A 13 17.48 -24.33 5.68
CA LEU A 13 16.83 -24.52 4.39
C LEU A 13 16.98 -25.93 3.81
N ASP A 14 17.92 -26.73 4.34
CA ASP A 14 18.19 -28.10 3.87
C ASP A 14 17.21 -29.14 4.46
N ALA A 15 16.31 -28.74 5.37
CA ALA A 15 15.39 -29.66 6.06
C ALA A 15 13.95 -29.64 5.51
N LEU A 16 13.60 -28.68 4.64
CA LEU A 16 12.29 -28.62 3.98
C LEU A 16 12.39 -29.15 2.54
N ASP A 17 11.30 -29.76 2.05
CA ASP A 17 11.16 -30.16 0.64
C ASP A 17 11.46 -28.94 -0.26
N PRO A 18 12.34 -29.04 -1.27
CA PRO A 18 12.61 -27.97 -2.23
C PRO A 18 11.36 -27.31 -2.81
N LYS A 19 10.27 -28.09 -2.97
CA LYS A 19 8.98 -27.58 -3.43
C LYS A 19 8.32 -26.64 -2.41
N GLU A 20 8.41 -26.96 -1.12
CA GLU A 20 7.86 -26.11 -0.04
C GLU A 20 8.64 -24.81 0.07
N VAL A 21 9.97 -24.87 -0.03
CA VAL A 21 10.83 -23.68 -0.04
C VAL A 21 10.48 -22.76 -1.21
N ALA A 22 10.31 -23.31 -2.42
CA ALA A 22 9.90 -22.55 -3.59
C ALA A 22 8.51 -21.91 -3.39
N THR A 23 7.55 -22.67 -2.82
CA THR A 23 6.19 -22.19 -2.56
C THR A 23 6.19 -21.04 -1.56
N GLN A 24 6.94 -21.16 -0.46
CA GLN A 24 7.09 -20.11 0.53
C GLN A 24 7.72 -18.85 -0.07
N TYR A 25 8.75 -19.01 -0.91
CA TYR A 25 9.38 -17.87 -1.57
C TYR A 25 8.41 -17.14 -2.50
N LEU A 26 7.62 -17.87 -3.30
CA LEU A 26 6.60 -17.29 -4.19
C LEU A 26 5.55 -16.49 -3.39
N GLN A 27 5.08 -17.04 -2.27
CA GLN A 27 4.08 -16.41 -1.41
C GLN A 27 4.63 -15.20 -0.66
N ALA A 28 5.80 -15.33 -0.02
CA ALA A 28 6.42 -14.27 0.77
C ALA A 28 6.73 -13.02 -0.09
N ASN A 29 7.04 -13.22 -1.36
CA ASN A 29 7.34 -12.14 -2.31
C ASN A 29 6.14 -11.74 -3.18
N LYS A 30 4.94 -12.29 -2.93
CA LYS A 30 3.72 -12.02 -3.71
C LYS A 30 3.93 -12.14 -5.23
N LEU A 31 4.75 -13.11 -5.66
CA LEU A 31 5.15 -13.21 -7.08
C LEU A 31 3.97 -13.59 -7.97
N ASN A 32 3.03 -14.38 -7.46
CA ASN A 32 1.82 -14.75 -8.19
C ASN A 32 0.95 -13.52 -8.52
N GLU A 33 0.84 -12.58 -7.59
CA GLU A 33 0.12 -11.31 -7.78
C GLU A 33 0.83 -10.43 -8.82
N VAL A 34 2.17 -10.32 -8.73
CA VAL A 34 2.96 -9.57 -9.71
C VAL A 34 2.79 -10.14 -11.11
N PHE A 35 2.91 -11.46 -11.28
CA PHE A 35 2.70 -12.09 -12.59
C PHE A 35 1.28 -11.88 -13.12
N ARG A 36 0.26 -11.98 -12.26
CA ARG A 36 -1.14 -11.75 -12.65
C ARG A 36 -1.35 -10.32 -13.17
N GLU A 37 -0.80 -9.33 -12.48
CA GLU A 37 -0.91 -7.93 -12.89
C GLU A 37 -0.20 -7.69 -14.23
N LEU A 38 1.04 -8.15 -14.37
CA LEU A 38 1.80 -8.01 -15.61
C LEU A 38 1.10 -8.68 -16.80
N CYS A 39 0.55 -9.89 -16.62
CA CYS A 39 -0.25 -10.55 -17.65
C CYS A 39 -1.50 -9.74 -18.02
N THR A 40 -2.20 -9.18 -17.02
CA THR A 40 -3.38 -8.34 -17.22
C THR A 40 -3.03 -7.09 -18.05
N LEU A 41 -1.93 -6.41 -17.70
CA LEU A 41 -1.44 -5.24 -18.42
C LEU A 41 -1.09 -5.55 -19.87
N VAL A 42 -0.40 -6.66 -20.13
CA VAL A 42 -0.04 -7.08 -21.51
C VAL A 42 -1.29 -7.39 -22.32
N LEU A 43 -2.25 -8.13 -21.75
CA LEU A 43 -3.50 -8.49 -22.45
C LEU A 43 -4.38 -7.27 -22.75
N HIS A 44 -4.43 -6.30 -21.83
CA HIS A 44 -5.23 -5.09 -21.97
C HIS A 44 -4.58 -4.07 -22.92
N ARG A 45 -3.30 -3.77 -22.73
CA ARG A 45 -2.58 -2.72 -23.47
C ARG A 45 -2.09 -3.19 -24.84
N ARG A 46 -1.91 -4.50 -25.04
CA ARG A 46 -1.41 -5.11 -26.28
C ARG A 46 -0.22 -4.36 -26.90
N PRO A 47 0.87 -4.16 -26.14
CA PRO A 47 2.02 -3.40 -26.61
C PRO A 47 2.68 -4.09 -27.81
N ALA A 48 3.26 -3.30 -28.73
CA ALA A 48 3.99 -3.81 -29.89
C ALA A 48 5.22 -4.64 -29.50
N ASN A 49 5.87 -4.27 -28.39
CA ASN A 49 6.99 -5.01 -27.80
C ASN A 49 6.68 -5.38 -26.33
N PRO A 50 6.08 -6.57 -26.09
CA PRO A 50 5.70 -6.99 -24.74
C PRO A 50 6.88 -7.08 -23.77
N ARG A 51 8.06 -7.47 -24.25
CA ARG A 51 9.25 -7.62 -23.39
C ARG A 51 9.72 -6.28 -22.83
N GLU A 52 9.84 -5.29 -23.71
CA GLU A 52 10.27 -3.94 -23.33
C GLU A 52 9.25 -3.28 -22.40
N PHE A 53 7.95 -3.38 -22.73
CA PHE A 53 6.87 -2.90 -21.87
C PHE A 53 6.94 -3.50 -20.46
N LEU A 54 7.15 -4.82 -20.34
CA LEU A 54 7.24 -5.49 -19.04
C LEU A 54 8.47 -5.03 -18.23
N ILE A 55 9.60 -4.76 -18.89
CA ILE A 55 10.79 -4.21 -18.24
C ILE A 55 10.47 -2.83 -17.65
N GLU A 56 9.87 -1.94 -18.43
CA GLU A 56 9.47 -0.60 -17.98
C GLU A 56 8.49 -0.67 -16.79
N GLN A 57 7.49 -1.56 -16.85
CA GLN A 57 6.55 -1.73 -15.73
C GLN A 57 7.25 -2.21 -14.46
N LEU A 58 8.17 -3.18 -14.57
CA LEU A 58 8.94 -3.68 -13.43
C LEU A 58 9.90 -2.63 -12.85
N GLU A 59 10.53 -1.82 -13.68
CA GLU A 59 11.38 -0.70 -13.25
C GLU A 59 10.56 0.40 -12.56
N ALA A 60 9.37 0.71 -13.07
CA ALA A 60 8.43 1.62 -12.42
C ALA A 60 7.99 1.09 -11.04
N MET A 61 7.64 -0.20 -10.94
CA MET A 61 7.27 -0.84 -9.66
C MET A 61 8.44 -0.83 -8.67
N ARG A 62 9.65 -1.14 -9.14
CA ARG A 62 10.86 -1.13 -8.32
C ARG A 62 11.17 0.27 -7.80
N SER A 63 11.18 1.27 -8.68
CA SER A 63 11.46 2.66 -8.29
C SER A 63 10.39 3.24 -7.36
N ALA A 64 9.11 2.88 -7.54
CA ALA A 64 8.05 3.23 -6.62
C ALA A 64 8.29 2.64 -5.22
N ARG A 65 8.73 1.38 -5.15
CA ARG A 65 9.08 0.72 -3.89
C ARG A 65 10.31 1.34 -3.21
N GLU A 66 11.38 1.59 -3.97
CA GLU A 66 12.65 2.14 -3.45
C GLU A 66 12.49 3.58 -2.98
N ASN A 67 11.79 4.42 -3.76
CA ASN A 67 11.56 5.81 -3.41
C ASN A 67 10.49 6.00 -2.34
N ARG A 68 9.90 4.91 -1.83
CA ARG A 68 8.68 4.94 -1.01
C ARG A 68 7.58 5.77 -1.69
N ASN A 69 7.61 5.90 -3.00
CA ASN A 69 6.61 6.59 -3.81
C ASN A 69 5.59 5.57 -4.29
N ALA A 70 5.09 4.72 -3.37
CA ALA A 70 3.86 4.01 -3.62
C ALA A 70 2.80 5.08 -3.89
N THR A 71 2.49 5.26 -5.16
CA THR A 71 1.58 6.30 -5.61
C THR A 71 0.23 5.84 -5.10
N SER A 72 -0.25 6.49 -4.03
CA SER A 72 -1.59 6.24 -3.55
C SER A 72 -2.54 6.32 -4.75
N PHE A 73 -3.36 5.29 -4.93
CA PHE A 73 -4.37 5.28 -5.99
C PHE A 73 -5.27 6.52 -5.90
N PHE A 74 -5.48 7.01 -4.67
CA PHE A 74 -6.19 8.24 -4.37
C PHE A 74 -5.26 9.44 -4.38
N ASN A 75 -5.61 10.45 -5.17
CA ASN A 75 -5.00 11.78 -5.14
C ASN A 75 -5.82 12.75 -4.26
N GLU A 76 -5.33 13.97 -4.06
CA GLU A 76 -6.01 14.98 -3.23
C GLU A 76 -7.39 15.37 -3.75
N THR A 77 -7.63 15.30 -5.05
CA THR A 77 -8.95 15.55 -5.67
C THR A 77 -9.93 14.44 -5.29
N ASP A 78 -9.49 13.18 -5.32
CA ASP A 78 -10.32 12.04 -4.91
C ASP A 78 -10.72 12.14 -3.44
N LEU A 79 -9.75 12.44 -2.57
CA LEU A 79 -9.98 12.64 -1.13
C LEU A 79 -10.88 13.86 -0.85
N GLY A 80 -10.69 14.92 -1.62
CA GLY A 80 -11.54 16.10 -1.56
C GLY A 80 -12.98 15.81 -1.99
N THR A 81 -13.17 14.96 -2.99
CA THR A 81 -14.49 14.52 -3.44
C THR A 81 -15.14 13.62 -2.40
N MET A 82 -14.36 12.72 -1.79
CA MET A 82 -14.79 11.86 -0.69
C MET A 82 -15.27 12.66 0.52
N PHE A 83 -14.58 13.75 0.87
CA PHE A 83 -15.04 14.66 1.93
C PHE A 83 -16.46 15.20 1.64
N THR A 84 -16.71 15.63 0.40
CA THR A 84 -18.03 16.13 -0.02
C THR A 84 -19.13 15.07 0.10
N MET A 85 -18.81 13.77 -0.03
CA MET A 85 -19.77 12.70 0.21
C MET A 85 -20.19 12.58 1.68
N PHE A 86 -19.34 13.00 2.62
CA PHE A 86 -19.66 13.02 4.06
C PHE A 86 -20.27 14.35 4.53
N ASP A 87 -19.87 15.48 3.94
CA ASP A 87 -20.42 16.81 4.23
C ASP A 87 -21.71 17.09 3.44
N VAL A 88 -22.71 16.20 3.57
CA VAL A 88 -23.97 16.26 2.80
C VAL A 88 -24.75 17.55 3.06
N THR A 89 -24.56 18.17 4.23
CA THR A 89 -25.22 19.42 4.64
C THR A 89 -24.45 20.67 4.22
N ASN A 90 -23.31 20.53 3.52
CA ASN A 90 -22.43 21.63 3.11
C ASN A 90 -22.04 22.56 4.28
N GLN A 91 -21.80 22.00 5.46
CA GLN A 91 -21.37 22.76 6.65
C GLN A 91 -19.87 23.07 6.63
N GLY A 92 -19.12 22.53 5.67
CA GLY A 92 -17.67 22.66 5.55
C GLY A 92 -16.90 21.82 6.57
N THR A 93 -17.60 21.03 7.40
CA THR A 93 -16.99 20.20 8.44
C THR A 93 -17.78 18.93 8.70
N ILE A 94 -17.07 17.82 8.93
CA ILE A 94 -17.64 16.52 9.26
C ILE A 94 -17.34 16.14 10.72
N SER A 95 -18.11 15.20 11.27
CA SER A 95 -17.87 14.63 12.61
C SER A 95 -16.68 13.67 12.63
N ILE A 96 -16.14 13.39 13.82
CA ILE A 96 -15.07 12.40 14.00
C ILE A 96 -15.51 11.00 13.52
N ALA A 97 -16.76 10.61 13.77
CA ALA A 97 -17.28 9.33 13.29
C ALA A 97 -17.27 9.21 11.76
N GLN A 98 -17.55 10.31 11.04
CA GLN A 98 -17.48 10.35 9.57
C GLN A 98 -16.03 10.33 9.08
N TYR A 99 -15.11 11.00 9.77
CA TYR A 99 -13.68 10.91 9.51
C TYR A 99 -13.17 9.46 9.65
N ASP A 100 -13.53 8.78 10.74
CA ASP A 100 -13.15 7.38 10.98
C ASP A 100 -13.75 6.43 9.93
N GLN A 101 -14.97 6.70 9.48
CA GLN A 101 -15.58 5.95 8.38
C GLN A 101 -14.82 6.18 7.07
N GLY A 102 -14.31 7.40 6.84
CA GLY A 102 -13.49 7.70 5.68
C GLY A 102 -12.20 6.88 5.64
N LEU A 103 -11.51 6.72 6.78
CA LEU A 103 -10.33 5.85 6.90
C LEU A 103 -10.66 4.41 6.50
N LYS A 104 -11.79 3.87 6.99
CA LYS A 104 -12.23 2.51 6.66
C LYS A 104 -12.55 2.33 5.17
N CYS A 105 -13.19 3.32 4.54
CA CYS A 105 -13.48 3.28 3.10
C CYS A 105 -12.20 3.26 2.23
N LEU A 106 -11.08 3.78 2.75
CA LEU A 106 -9.77 3.72 2.11
C LEU A 106 -8.98 2.44 2.47
N GLY A 107 -9.58 1.52 3.22
CA GLY A 107 -8.93 0.29 3.68
C GLY A 107 -7.94 0.50 4.83
N ILE A 108 -7.95 1.66 5.49
CA ILE A 108 -7.07 1.95 6.62
C ILE A 108 -7.72 1.46 7.91
N GLU A 109 -7.43 0.21 8.28
CA GLU A 109 -7.98 -0.42 9.50
C GLU A 109 -7.29 0.06 10.78
N ARG A 110 -6.00 0.43 10.69
CA ARG A 110 -5.17 0.82 11.82
C ARG A 110 -4.52 2.19 11.55
N PRO A 111 -5.28 3.28 11.71
CA PRO A 111 -4.73 4.62 11.54
C PRO A 111 -3.59 4.88 12.52
N THR A 112 -2.53 5.48 11.99
CA THR A 112 -1.29 5.83 12.71
C THR A 112 -1.34 7.24 13.30
N LEU A 113 -2.12 8.13 12.68
CA LEU A 113 -2.36 9.49 13.11
C LEU A 113 -3.53 9.53 14.10
N ARG A 114 -3.28 10.16 15.24
CA ARG A 114 -4.31 10.49 16.22
C ARG A 114 -4.61 11.98 16.11
N LEU A 115 -5.88 12.31 15.87
CA LEU A 115 -6.34 13.69 15.98
C LEU A 115 -6.32 14.10 17.47
N PRO A 116 -5.92 15.34 17.81
CA PRO A 116 -6.02 15.85 19.18
C PRO A 116 -7.45 15.78 19.73
N GLU A 117 -7.59 15.50 21.04
CA GLU A 117 -8.91 15.39 21.70
C GLU A 117 -9.75 16.67 21.64
N SER A 118 -9.11 17.83 21.45
CA SER A 118 -9.79 19.12 21.28
C SER A 118 -10.49 19.28 19.91
N ILE A 119 -10.21 18.40 18.96
CA ILE A 119 -10.85 18.42 17.64
C ILE A 119 -12.12 17.58 17.70
N HIS A 120 -13.27 18.23 17.58
CA HIS A 120 -14.58 17.57 17.53
C HIS A 120 -15.19 17.54 16.12
N ARG A 121 -14.68 18.37 15.21
CA ARG A 121 -15.09 18.44 13.80
C ARG A 121 -13.86 18.59 12.90
N VAL A 122 -13.93 17.99 11.72
CA VAL A 122 -12.84 17.94 10.75
C VAL A 122 -13.26 18.72 9.50
N ASP A 123 -12.48 19.71 9.11
CA ASP A 123 -12.69 20.43 7.85
C ASP A 123 -12.04 19.69 6.66
N ARG A 124 -12.31 20.16 5.44
CA ARG A 124 -11.78 19.54 4.21
C ARG A 124 -10.25 19.49 4.19
N THR A 125 -9.59 20.54 4.67
CA THR A 125 -8.13 20.66 4.65
C THR A 125 -7.49 19.63 5.57
N LEU A 126 -7.99 19.54 6.81
CA LEU A 126 -7.54 18.57 7.79
C LEU A 126 -7.86 17.14 7.35
N PHE A 127 -9.03 16.90 6.76
CA PHE A 127 -9.40 15.60 6.21
C PHE A 127 -8.40 15.14 5.14
N VAL A 128 -8.22 15.93 4.08
CA VAL A 128 -7.34 15.58 2.95
C VAL A 128 -5.91 15.39 3.44
N ARG A 129 -5.40 16.30 4.30
CA ARG A 129 -4.05 16.19 4.84
C ARG A 129 -3.84 14.90 5.63
N SER A 130 -4.74 14.58 6.55
CA SER A 130 -4.62 13.39 7.40
C SER A 130 -4.75 12.11 6.59
N MET A 131 -5.71 12.04 5.65
CA MET A 131 -5.91 10.86 4.79
C MET A 131 -4.71 10.63 3.86
N THR A 132 -4.19 11.67 3.22
CA THR A 132 -2.97 11.57 2.39
C THR A 132 -1.79 11.05 3.19
N GLN A 133 -1.64 11.49 4.43
CA GLN A 133 -0.56 11.04 5.29
C GLN A 133 -0.75 9.59 5.75
N GLU A 134 -1.98 9.16 6.06
CA GLU A 134 -2.27 7.75 6.38
C GLU A 134 -2.06 6.82 5.20
N LEU A 135 -2.46 7.25 4.00
CA LEU A 135 -2.22 6.49 2.77
C LEU A 135 -0.72 6.32 2.53
N LYS A 136 0.08 7.37 2.73
CA LYS A 136 1.54 7.24 2.71
C LYS A 136 2.02 6.23 3.75
N ASN A 137 1.58 6.34 5.00
CA ASN A 137 2.04 5.45 6.07
C ASN A 137 1.64 3.98 5.87
N ASN A 138 0.46 3.72 5.29
CA ASN A 138 -0.06 2.37 5.05
C ASN A 138 0.37 1.78 3.69
N SER A 139 0.91 2.58 2.76
CA SER A 139 1.40 2.08 1.47
C SER A 139 2.68 1.23 1.56
N TYR A 140 3.19 0.96 2.77
CA TYR A 140 4.42 0.21 3.02
C TYR A 140 4.22 -1.07 3.86
N LEU A 141 2.96 -1.44 4.16
CA LEU A 141 2.60 -2.72 4.80
C LEU A 141 2.19 -3.74 3.74
#